data_AF-A0A947FY12-F1
#
_entry.id   AF-A0A947FY12-F1
#
_cell.length_a   1.000
_cell.length_b   1.000
_cell.length_c   1.000
_cell.angle_alpha   90.00
_cell.angle_beta   90.00
_cell.angle_gamma   90.00
#
_symmetry.space_group_name_H-M   'P 1'
#
loop_
_entity.id
_entity.type
_entity.pdbx_description
1 polymer ?
#
loop_
_entity_poly.entity_id
_entity_poly.type
_entity_poly.pdbx_seq_one_letter_code
_entity_poly.pdbx_strand_id
1 'polypeptide(L)'
;FTIIQEGQGFISPGILAVFAFGLLVRRGPAVCGTAGLLTNIVAYGLLKLAVPDLQFLNRMAVCFALCLIVMAGITLVKPRAEPIVFEQNTAIELETSGIAKIGGVLVIATAILFYFLFSPLGLAG
;
A
#
# COMPACT_ATOMS: atom_id res chain seq x y z
N PHE A 1 11.23 6.30 17.56
CA PHE A 1 10.19 6.04 16.54
C PHE A 1 10.71 5.31 15.30
N THR A 2 11.91 5.64 14.80
CA THR A 2 12.46 5.05 13.57
C THR A 2 12.70 3.54 13.64
N ILE A 3 13.20 3.01 14.78
CA ILE A 3 13.42 1.57 14.97
C ILE A 3 12.13 0.75 14.77
N ILE A 4 11.01 1.21 15.32
CA ILE A 4 9.71 0.51 15.21
C ILE A 4 9.21 0.57 13.77
N GLN A 5 9.23 1.75 13.14
CA GLN A 5 8.79 1.91 11.74
C GLN A 5 9.66 1.13 10.75
N GLU A 6 10.96 1.06 11.02
CA GLU A 6 11.89 0.30 10.19
C GLU A 6 11.68 -1.21 10.33
N GLY A 7 11.32 -1.69 11.52
CA GLY A 7 10.89 -3.08 11.73
C GLY A 7 9.58 -3.41 11.00
N GLN A 8 8.59 -2.52 11.07
CA GLN A 8 7.32 -2.68 10.35
C GLN A 8 7.51 -2.71 8.83
N GLY A 9 8.53 -2.04 8.30
CA GLY A 9 8.86 -2.04 6.88
C GLY A 9 9.21 -3.42 6.29
N PHE A 10 9.61 -4.40 7.12
CA PHE A 10 9.85 -5.78 6.65
C PHE A 10 8.57 -6.51 6.22
N ILE A 11 7.40 -6.06 6.67
CA ILE A 11 6.14 -6.79 6.50
C ILE A 11 5.07 -5.90 5.84
N SER A 12 4.88 -4.68 6.35
CA SER A 12 3.80 -3.78 5.96
C SER A 12 3.69 -3.51 4.45
N PRO A 13 4.77 -3.07 3.74
CA PRO A 13 4.67 -2.81 2.30
C PRO A 13 4.35 -4.06 1.46
N GLY A 14 4.82 -5.23 1.87
CA GLY A 14 4.52 -6.50 1.18
C GLY A 14 3.05 -6.90 1.32
N ILE A 15 2.52 -6.81 2.55
CA ILE A 15 1.09 -7.05 2.80
C ILE A 15 0.23 -6.07 2.01
N LEU A 16 0.55 -4.78 2.05
CA LEU A 16 -0.17 -3.75 1.30
C LEU A 16 -0.15 -4.04 -0.21
N ALA A 17 1.01 -4.43 -0.76
CA ALA A 17 1.14 -4.78 -2.17
C ALA A 17 0.25 -5.96 -2.54
N VAL A 18 0.27 -7.04 -1.76
CA VAL A 18 -0.53 -8.24 -2.02
C VAL A 18 -2.02 -7.94 -1.96
N PHE A 19 -2.48 -7.16 -0.97
CA PHE A 19 -3.89 -6.77 -0.88
C PHE A 19 -4.31 -5.84 -2.02
N ALA A 20 -3.54 -4.77 -2.28
CA ALA A 20 -3.85 -3.84 -3.37
C ALA A 20 -3.88 -4.57 -4.72
N PHE A 21 -2.90 -5.44 -4.98
CA PHE A 21 -2.84 -6.24 -6.19
C PHE A 21 -4.00 -7.23 -6.28
N GLY A 22 -4.34 -7.93 -5.19
CA GLY A 22 -5.46 -8.88 -5.17
C GLY A 22 -6.82 -8.23 -5.39
N LEU A 23 -7.02 -7.00 -4.91
CA LEU A 23 -8.25 -6.23 -5.12
C LEU A 23 -8.35 -5.69 -6.54
N LEU A 24 -7.23 -5.22 -7.12
CA LEU A 24 -7.20 -4.61 -8.45
C LEU A 24 -7.08 -5.66 -9.58
N VAL A 25 -6.37 -6.77 -9.36
CA VAL A 25 -6.03 -7.77 -10.37
C VAL A 25 -6.71 -9.11 -10.06
N ARG A 26 -7.89 -9.31 -10.61
CA ARG A 26 -8.72 -10.51 -10.38
C ARG A 26 -8.21 -11.80 -11.02
N ARG A 27 -7.23 -11.71 -11.93
CA ARG A 27 -6.65 -12.85 -12.65
C ARG A 27 -5.33 -13.35 -12.05
N GLY A 28 -4.86 -12.75 -10.96
CA GLY A 28 -3.64 -13.19 -10.28
C GLY A 28 -3.78 -14.61 -9.72
N PRO A 29 -2.81 -15.52 -9.97
CA PRO A 29 -2.78 -16.82 -9.29
C PRO A 29 -2.54 -16.67 -7.79
N ALA A 30 -2.96 -17.65 -6.98
CA ALA A 30 -2.77 -17.63 -5.53
C ALA A 30 -1.29 -17.52 -5.11
N VAL A 31 -0.38 -17.97 -5.97
CA VAL A 31 1.08 -17.87 -5.79
C VAL A 31 1.57 -16.43 -5.78
N CYS A 32 0.86 -15.47 -6.38
CA CYS A 32 1.24 -14.05 -6.33
C CYS A 32 1.31 -13.52 -4.90
N GLY A 33 0.39 -13.94 -4.02
CA GLY A 33 0.37 -13.47 -2.63
C GLY A 33 1.59 -13.93 -1.84
N THR A 34 1.94 -15.21 -1.93
CA THR A 34 3.14 -15.75 -1.26
C THR A 34 4.41 -15.20 -1.87
N ALA A 35 4.48 -15.11 -3.21
CA ALA A 35 5.63 -14.53 -3.91
C ALA A 35 5.84 -13.06 -3.55
N GLY A 36 4.78 -12.26 -3.47
CA GLY A 36 4.84 -10.85 -3.07
C GLY A 36 5.34 -10.69 -1.62
N LEU A 37 4.84 -11.50 -0.69
CA LEU A 37 5.27 -11.42 0.71
C LEU A 37 6.74 -11.84 0.90
N LEU A 38 7.17 -12.93 0.24
CA LEU A 38 8.57 -13.36 0.27
C LEU A 38 9.50 -12.35 -0.40
N THR A 39 9.07 -11.78 -1.53
CA THR A 39 9.80 -10.71 -2.22
C THR A 39 10.04 -9.53 -1.29
N ASN A 40 9.03 -9.12 -0.51
CA ASN A 40 9.19 -8.01 0.42
C ASN A 40 10.25 -8.29 1.49
N ILE A 41 10.19 -9.47 2.13
CA ILE A 41 11.14 -9.84 3.19
C ILE A 41 12.57 -9.83 2.66
N VAL A 42 12.79 -10.44 1.50
CA VAL A 42 14.11 -10.52 0.86
C VAL A 42 14.57 -9.14 0.38
N ALA A 43 13.75 -8.42 -0.37
CA ALA A 43 14.09 -7.11 -0.92
C ALA A 43 14.36 -6.08 0.18
N TYR A 44 13.55 -6.05 1.23
CA TYR A 44 13.75 -5.12 2.34
C TYR A 44 15.02 -5.43 3.14
N GLY A 45 15.28 -6.72 3.41
CA GLY A 45 16.54 -7.16 4.03
C GLY A 45 17.76 -6.79 3.19
N LEU A 46 17.72 -7.04 1.88
CA LEU A 46 18.78 -6.69 0.95
C LEU A 46 18.99 -5.17 0.87
N LEU A 47 17.92 -4.38 0.74
CA LEU A 47 18.02 -2.91 0.71
C LEU A 47 18.58 -2.36 2.02
N LYS A 48 18.23 -2.98 3.16
CA LYS A 48 18.77 -2.58 4.46
C LYS A 48 20.28 -2.80 4.58
N LEU A 49 20.80 -3.88 3.98
CA LEU A 49 22.22 -4.21 4.01
C LEU A 49 23.02 -3.48 2.93
N ALA A 50 22.49 -3.39 1.72
CA ALA A 50 23.17 -2.82 0.56
C ALA A 50 23.10 -1.29 0.50
N VAL A 51 22.02 -0.69 1.01
CA VAL A 51 21.80 0.77 0.97
C VAL A 51 21.35 1.29 2.35
N PRO A 52 22.23 1.24 3.36
CA PRO A 52 21.89 1.62 4.74
C PRO A 52 21.59 3.12 4.91
N ASP A 53 21.95 3.97 3.95
CA ASP A 53 21.65 5.40 3.98
C ASP A 53 20.23 5.73 3.48
N LEU A 54 19.53 4.78 2.84
CA LEU A 54 18.21 5.03 2.28
C LEU A 54 17.16 5.13 3.40
N GLN A 55 16.40 6.22 3.48
CA GLN A 55 15.35 6.39 4.50
C GLN A 55 14.38 5.19 4.52
N PHE A 56 13.94 4.75 5.69
CA PHE A 56 13.02 3.61 5.83
C PHE A 56 11.76 3.75 4.94
N LEU A 57 11.21 4.97 4.82
CA LEU A 57 10.05 5.26 3.97
C LEU A 57 10.33 4.97 2.49
N ASN A 58 11.49 5.38 1.99
CA ASN A 58 11.89 5.11 0.61
C ASN A 58 12.14 3.61 0.39
N ARG A 59 12.69 2.89 1.39
CA ARG A 59 12.86 1.42 1.29
C ARG A 59 11.52 0.73 1.16
N MET A 60 10.54 1.15 1.95
CA MET A 60 9.18 0.61 1.89
C MET A 60 8.53 0.87 0.52
N ALA A 61 8.70 2.07 -0.04
CA ALA A 61 8.19 2.39 -1.38
C ALA A 61 8.83 1.52 -2.48
N VAL A 62 10.14 1.31 -2.43
CA VAL A 62 10.85 0.44 -3.38
C VAL A 62 10.39 -1.02 -3.23
N CYS A 63 10.27 -1.53 -2.02
CA CYS A 63 9.79 -2.90 -1.79
C CYS A 63 8.36 -3.11 -2.27
N PHE A 64 7.48 -2.12 -2.04
CA PHE A 64 6.11 -2.13 -2.55
C PHE A 64 6.09 -2.22 -4.08
N ALA A 65 6.87 -1.38 -4.77
CA ALA A 65 6.98 -1.41 -6.22
C ALA A 65 7.54 -2.75 -6.75
N LEU A 66 8.58 -3.30 -6.11
CA LEU A 66 9.14 -4.61 -6.45
C LEU A 66 8.12 -5.73 -6.31
N CYS A 67 7.34 -5.74 -5.22
CA CYS A 67 6.28 -6.73 -5.01
C CYS A 67 5.23 -6.66 -6.13
N LEU A 68 4.81 -5.45 -6.51
CA LEU A 68 3.87 -5.27 -7.62
C LEU A 68 4.43 -5.78 -8.95
N ILE A 69 5.70 -5.48 -9.25
CA ILE A 69 6.37 -5.95 -10.47
C ILE A 69 6.44 -7.48 -10.51
N VAL A 70 6.84 -8.12 -9.41
CA VAL A 70 6.93 -9.59 -9.32
C VAL A 70 5.55 -10.22 -9.51
N MET A 71 4.53 -9.73 -8.81
CA MET A 71 3.16 -10.26 -8.94
C MET A 71 2.57 -10.00 -10.33
N ALA A 72 2.84 -8.84 -10.92
CA ALA A 72 2.44 -8.54 -12.30
C ALA A 72 3.12 -9.51 -13.29
N GLY A 73 4.42 -9.73 -13.15
CA GLY A 73 5.18 -10.67 -13.97
C GLY A 73 4.64 -12.10 -13.87
N ILE A 74 4.39 -12.59 -12.65
CA ILE A 74 3.77 -13.91 -12.43
C ILE A 74 2.39 -13.98 -13.08
N THR A 75 1.59 -12.93 -12.95
CA THR A 75 0.23 -12.89 -13.51
C THR A 75 0.25 -12.84 -15.05
N LEU A 76 1.25 -12.19 -15.66
CA LEU A 76 1.40 -12.17 -17.13
C LEU A 76 1.83 -13.53 -17.68
N VAL A 77 2.73 -14.24 -17.00
CA VAL A 77 3.22 -15.56 -17.44
C VAL A 77 2.19 -16.66 -17.18
N LYS A 78 1.49 -16.60 -16.05
CA LYS A 78 0.52 -17.62 -15.64
C LYS A 78 -0.78 -17.00 -15.14
N PRO A 79 -1.53 -16.28 -16.00
CA PRO A 79 -2.83 -15.73 -15.63
C PRO A 79 -3.80 -16.88 -15.32
N ARG A 80 -4.67 -16.69 -14.33
CA ARG A 80 -5.77 -17.64 -14.12
C ARG A 80 -6.74 -17.57 -15.31
N ALA A 81 -7.21 -18.74 -15.76
CA ALA A 81 -8.20 -18.86 -16.83
C ALA A 81 -9.52 -18.17 -16.48
N GLU A 82 -9.91 -18.24 -15.20
CA GLU A 82 -11.12 -17.63 -14.69
C GLU A 82 -10.78 -16.59 -13.62
N PRO A 83 -11.33 -15.37 -13.70
CA PRO A 83 -11.12 -14.35 -12.69
C PRO A 83 -11.73 -14.77 -11.36
N ILE A 84 -11.09 -14.40 -10.26
CA ILE A 84 -11.61 -14.63 -8.91
C ILE A 84 -12.95 -13.91 -8.79
N VAL A 85 -14.02 -14.67 -8.57
CA VAL A 85 -15.36 -14.15 -8.31
C VAL A 85 -15.40 -13.78 -6.83
N PHE A 86 -15.47 -12.49 -6.53
CA PHE A 86 -15.80 -12.03 -5.19
C PHE A 86 -17.30 -12.28 -4.98
N GLU A 87 -17.67 -13.26 -4.16
CA GLU A 87 -19.06 -13.41 -3.76
C GLU A 87 -19.48 -12.17 -2.97
N GLN A 88 -20.24 -11.30 -3.62
CA GLN A 88 -20.79 -10.11 -3.00
C GLN A 88 -21.94 -10.52 -2.09
N ASN A 89 -21.67 -10.59 -0.80
CA ASN A 89 -22.73 -10.62 0.20
C ASN A 89 -23.25 -9.18 0.35
N THR A 90 -24.12 -8.74 -0.58
CA THR A 90 -24.78 -7.42 -0.62
C THR A 90 -25.84 -7.29 0.48
N ALA A 91 -25.45 -7.53 1.74
CA ALA A 91 -26.24 -7.20 2.92
C ALA A 91 -25.73 -5.93 3.62
N ILE A 92 -24.80 -5.19 2.97
CA ILE A 92 -24.25 -3.94 3.49
C ILE A 92 -24.61 -2.84 2.50
N GLU A 93 -25.57 -2.00 2.86
CA GLU A 93 -25.85 -0.75 2.15
C GLU A 93 -24.60 0.14 2.23
N LEU A 94 -23.93 0.31 1.09
CA LEU A 94 -22.84 1.28 0.93
C LEU A 94 -23.39 2.71 0.71
N GLU A 95 -24.58 3.00 1.22
CA GLU A 95 -25.12 4.36 1.19
C GLU A 95 -24.28 5.23 2.13
N THR A 96 -23.45 6.08 1.53
CA THR A 96 -22.63 7.01 2.30
C THR A 96 -23.55 8.03 2.97
N SER A 97 -23.68 7.94 4.30
CA SER A 97 -24.43 8.91 5.11
C SER A 97 -23.97 10.35 4.83
N GLY A 98 -24.91 11.28 4.68
CA GLY A 98 -24.61 12.70 4.46
C GLY A 98 -23.69 13.28 5.54
N ILE A 99 -23.82 12.80 6.78
CA ILE A 99 -22.97 13.19 7.92
C ILE A 99 -21.52 12.70 7.71
N ALA A 100 -21.34 11.49 7.18
CA ALA A 100 -20.01 10.94 6.89
C ALA A 100 -19.28 11.76 5.81
N LYS A 101 -20.01 12.25 4.79
CA LYS A 101 -19.44 13.14 3.76
C LYS A 101 -18.98 14.48 4.35
N ILE A 102 -19.83 15.11 5.15
CA ILE A 102 -19.52 16.39 5.80
C ILE A 102 -18.31 16.24 6.72
N GLY A 103 -18.28 15.17 7.53
CA GLY A 103 -17.14 14.85 8.39
C GLY A 103 -15.84 14.64 7.60
N GLY A 104 -15.90 13.88 6.50
CA GLY A 104 -14.74 13.66 5.63
C GLY A 104 -14.20 14.96 5.01
N VAL A 105 -15.09 15.83 4.52
CA VAL A 105 -14.71 17.13 3.96
C VAL A 105 -14.06 18.02 5.03
N LEU A 106 -14.61 18.07 6.23
CA LEU A 106 -14.03 18.86 7.34
C LEU A 106 -12.62 18.37 7.69
N VAL A 107 -12.41 17.06 7.81
CA VAL A 107 -11.08 16.49 8.11
C VAL A 107 -10.06 16.86 7.02
N ILE A 108 -10.44 16.74 5.74
CA ILE A 108 -9.56 17.12 4.62
C ILE A 108 -9.26 18.63 4.67
N ALA A 109 -10.27 19.47 4.87
CA ALA A 109 -10.11 20.92 4.93
C ALA A 109 -9.20 21.34 6.10
N THR A 110 -9.36 20.75 7.28
CA THR A 110 -8.49 21.03 8.43
C THR A 110 -7.05 20.57 8.18
N ALA A 111 -6.86 19.39 7.56
CA ALA A 111 -5.52 18.92 7.21
C ALA A 111 -4.81 19.88 6.22
N ILE A 112 -5.52 20.32 5.18
CA ILE A 112 -5.01 21.31 4.23
C ILE A 112 -4.70 22.64 4.93
N LEU A 113 -5.60 23.12 5.79
CA LEU A 113 -5.40 24.35 6.55
C LEU A 113 -4.13 24.29 7.40
N PHE A 114 -3.90 23.20 8.12
CA PHE A 114 -2.69 23.04 8.92
C PHE A 114 -1.44 22.98 8.05
N TYR A 115 -1.48 22.24 6.94
CA TYR A 115 -0.35 22.17 6.02
C TYR A 115 -0.01 23.54 5.45
N PHE A 116 -1.03 24.34 5.09
CA PHE A 116 -0.85 25.70 4.61
C PHE A 116 -0.33 26.64 5.70
N LEU A 117 -0.93 26.62 6.89
CA LEU A 117 -0.59 27.50 8.02
C LEU A 117 0.86 27.32 8.47
N PHE A 118 1.36 26.08 8.50
CA PHE A 118 2.74 25.76 8.87
C PHE A 118 3.70 25.65 7.67
N SER A 119 3.24 25.99 6.46
CA SER A 119 4.11 26.12 5.30
C SER A 119 4.82 27.49 5.27
N PRO A 120 5.87 27.66 4.43
CA PRO A 120 6.53 28.95 4.23
C PRO A 120 5.63 30.06 3.67
N LEU A 121 4.40 29.73 3.25
CA LEU A 121 3.40 30.70 2.77
C LEU A 121 2.49 31.21 3.90
N GLY A 122 2.53 30.57 5.08
CA GLY A 122 1.69 30.84 6.23
C GLY A 122 2.44 31.54 7.37
N LEU A 123 2.35 30.99 8.57
CA LEU A 123 2.98 31.53 9.79
C LEU A 123 4.45 31.16 9.96
N ALA A 124 4.97 30.25 9.12
CA ALA A 124 6.35 29.77 9.17
C ALA A 124 7.27 30.40 8.11
N GLY A 125 6.76 31.39 7.36
CA GLY A 125 7.50 32.22 6.40
C GLY A 125 7.94 33.55 6.98
#